data_AF-A0AAQ4CNM5-F1
#
_entry.id   AF-A0AAQ4CNM5-F1
#
_cell.length_a   1.000
_cell.length_b   1.000
_cell.length_c   1.000
_cell.angle_alpha   90.00
_cell.angle_beta   90.00
_cell.angle_gamma   90.00
#
_symmetry.space_group_name_H-M   'P 1'
#
loop_
_entity.id
_entity.type
_entity.pdbx_description
1 polymer ?
#
loop_
_entity_poly.entity_id
_entity_poly.type
_entity_poly.pdbx_seq_one_letter_code
_entity_poly.pdbx_strand_id
1 'polypeptide(L)'
;MLRTLKRKIISKKPKGLNETRAILLHLEGMKISEIAKILQVHKSTVYRWVKEFEKEGEKCLFYKQRKGREKKINEREISIQELQGKTIWEAIT
;
A
#
# COMPACT_ATOMS: atom_id res chain seq x y z
N MET A 1 -6.13 -13.96 -16.59
CA MET A 1 -5.83 -12.62 -16.03
C MET A 1 -6.76 -12.24 -14.86
N LEU A 2 -8.09 -12.26 -15.01
CA LEU A 2 -9.02 -11.90 -13.92
C LEU A 2 -8.99 -12.87 -12.71
N ARG A 3 -8.90 -14.18 -12.97
CA ARG A 3 -8.83 -15.23 -11.92
C ARG A 3 -7.60 -15.13 -11.02
N THR A 4 -6.47 -14.67 -11.55
CA THR A 4 -5.23 -14.47 -10.78
C THR A 4 -5.31 -13.21 -9.94
N LEU A 5 -5.89 -12.13 -10.48
CA LEU A 5 -6.13 -10.89 -9.75
C LEU A 5 -7.10 -11.10 -8.58
N LYS A 6 -8.24 -11.77 -8.81
CA LYS A 6 -9.22 -12.10 -7.76
C LYS A 6 -8.59 -12.91 -6.62
N ARG A 7 -7.73 -13.90 -6.94
CA ARG A 7 -6.99 -14.68 -5.92
C ARG A 7 -6.06 -13.81 -5.07
N LYS A 8 -5.30 -12.89 -5.67
CA LYS A 8 -4.40 -11.98 -4.93
C LYS A 8 -5.15 -10.95 -4.09
N ILE A 9 -6.30 -10.46 -4.55
CA ILE A 9 -7.16 -9.56 -3.78
C ILE A 9 -7.63 -10.27 -2.49
N ILE A 10 -8.01 -11.54 -2.58
CA ILE A 10 -8.43 -12.35 -1.43
C ILE A 10 -7.27 -12.53 -0.42
N SER A 11 -6.04 -12.74 -0.89
CA SER A 11 -4.90 -13.03 0.01
C SER A 11 -4.25 -11.81 0.66
N LYS A 12 -4.11 -10.68 -0.05
CA LYS A 12 -3.31 -9.52 0.41
C LYS A 12 -4.10 -8.34 0.96
N LYS A 13 -5.44 -8.40 0.96
CA LYS A 13 -6.39 -7.34 1.36
C LYS A 13 -6.09 -5.97 0.70
N PRO A 14 -6.92 -5.51 -0.26
CA PRO A 14 -6.66 -4.27 -0.98
C PRO A 14 -6.81 -3.03 -0.11
N LYS A 15 -6.16 -1.93 -0.51
CA LYS A 15 -6.19 -0.63 0.19
C LYS A 15 -7.57 0.03 0.19
N GLY A 16 -8.42 -0.27 -0.81
CA GLY A 16 -9.73 0.34 -0.98
C GLY A 16 -10.71 -0.52 -1.77
N LEU A 17 -11.93 -0.69 -1.25
CA LEU A 17 -12.97 -1.54 -1.84
C LEU A 17 -13.50 -0.98 -3.18
N ASN A 18 -13.78 0.33 -3.23
CA ASN A 18 -14.34 0.96 -4.42
C ASN A 18 -13.35 0.97 -5.59
N GLU A 19 -12.07 1.24 -5.32
CA GLU A 19 -11.01 1.18 -6.32
C GLU A 19 -10.84 -0.23 -6.91
N THR A 20 -10.84 -1.24 -6.03
CA THR A 20 -10.76 -2.64 -6.46
C THR A 20 -11.98 -3.03 -7.31
N ARG A 21 -13.20 -2.65 -6.90
CA ARG A 21 -14.42 -2.90 -7.68
C ARG A 21 -14.37 -2.16 -9.02
N ALA A 22 -13.90 -0.92 -9.05
CA ALA A 22 -13.79 -0.15 -10.29
C ALA A 22 -12.89 -0.83 -11.31
N ILE A 23 -11.71 -1.31 -10.88
CA ILE A 23 -10.77 -2.01 -11.74
C ILE A 23 -11.35 -3.35 -12.22
N LEU A 24 -12.03 -4.10 -11.35
CA LEU A 24 -12.68 -5.36 -11.75
C LEU A 24 -13.77 -5.13 -12.82
N LEU A 25 -14.65 -4.14 -12.62
CA LEU A 25 -15.69 -3.79 -13.58
C LEU A 25 -15.11 -3.27 -14.91
N HIS A 26 -14.02 -2.51 -14.84
CA HIS A 26 -13.33 -2.04 -16.04
C HIS A 26 -12.70 -3.20 -16.83
N LEU A 27 -12.09 -4.17 -16.15
CA LEU A 27 -11.56 -5.39 -16.77
C LEU A 27 -12.67 -6.30 -17.33
N GLU A 28 -13.89 -6.18 -16.83
CA GLU A 28 -15.09 -6.82 -17.37
C GLU A 28 -15.67 -6.04 -18.59
N GLY A 29 -15.04 -4.92 -18.99
CA GLY A 29 -15.38 -4.15 -20.18
C GLY A 29 -16.37 -3.00 -19.94
N MET A 30 -16.74 -2.70 -18.70
CA MET A 30 -17.65 -1.59 -18.40
C MET A 30 -17.00 -0.23 -18.65
N LYS A 31 -17.81 0.74 -19.08
CA LYS A 31 -17.35 2.11 -19.31
C LYS A 31 -17.15 2.84 -17.98
N ILE A 32 -16.18 3.74 -17.95
CA ILE A 32 -15.85 4.59 -16.78
C ILE A 32 -17.10 5.33 -16.26
N SER A 33 -17.98 5.79 -17.15
CA SER A 33 -19.22 6.48 -16.81
C SER A 33 -20.23 5.59 -16.08
N GLU A 34 -20.31 4.31 -16.42
CA GLU A 34 -21.22 3.34 -15.80
C GLU A 34 -20.69 2.94 -14.43
N ILE A 35 -19.38 2.67 -14.34
CA ILE A 35 -18.68 2.36 -13.09
C ILE A 35 -18.85 3.50 -12.07
N ALA A 36 -18.72 4.75 -12.52
CA ALA A 36 -18.90 5.93 -11.68
C ALA A 36 -20.32 6.00 -11.06
N LYS A 37 -21.35 5.66 -11.83
CA LYS A 37 -22.74 5.58 -11.35
C LYS A 37 -22.92 4.44 -10.34
N ILE A 38 -22.41 3.25 -10.66
CA ILE A 38 -22.51 2.06 -9.78
C ILE A 38 -21.84 2.30 -8.43
N LEU A 39 -20.67 2.95 -8.43
CA LEU A 39 -19.88 3.20 -7.23
C LEU A 39 -20.22 4.53 -6.55
N GLN A 40 -21.14 5.32 -7.11
CA GLN A 40 -21.53 6.66 -6.63
C GLN A 40 -20.33 7.59 -6.40
N VAL A 41 -19.38 7.59 -7.34
CA VAL A 41 -18.19 8.46 -7.32
C VAL A 41 -18.11 9.29 -8.60
N HIS A 42 -17.33 10.37 -8.56
CA HIS A 42 -17.11 11.17 -9.75
C HIS A 42 -16.30 10.41 -10.81
N LYS A 43 -16.58 10.66 -12.10
CA LYS A 43 -15.89 10.02 -13.24
C LYS A 43 -14.37 10.19 -13.20
N SER A 44 -13.90 11.35 -12.74
CA SER A 44 -12.45 11.62 -12.61
C SER A 44 -11.78 10.69 -11.61
N THR A 45 -12.48 10.27 -10.55
CA THR A 45 -11.98 9.32 -9.56
C THR A 45 -11.77 7.94 -10.19
N VAL A 46 -12.76 7.47 -10.95
CA VAL A 46 -12.66 6.19 -11.67
C VAL A 46 -11.56 6.24 -12.71
N TYR A 47 -11.48 7.33 -13.49
CA TYR A 47 -10.40 7.53 -14.45
C TYR A 47 -9.01 7.46 -13.79
N ARG A 48 -8.83 8.11 -12.63
CA ARG A 48 -7.58 8.05 -11.88
C ARG A 48 -7.21 6.62 -11.49
N TRP A 49 -8.17 5.85 -10.95
CA TRP A 49 -7.93 4.45 -10.56
C TRP A 49 -7.53 3.57 -11.75
N VAL A 50 -8.24 3.71 -12.87
CA VAL A 50 -7.92 2.96 -14.11
C VAL A 50 -6.53 3.33 -14.60
N LYS A 51 -6.19 4.62 -14.65
CA LYS A 51 -4.88 5.10 -15.09
C LYS A 51 -3.74 4.63 -14.17
N GLU A 52 -3.95 4.61 -12.86
CA GLU A 52 -2.97 4.04 -11.91
C GLU A 52 -2.79 2.52 -12.12
N PHE A 53 -3.87 1.80 -12.41
CA PHE A 53 -3.82 0.37 -12.72
C PHE A 53 -3.13 0.08 -14.06
N GLU A 54 -3.36 0.87 -15.10
CA GLU A 54 -2.63 0.75 -16.37
C GLU A 54 -1.12 0.98 -16.19
N LYS A 55 -0.74 1.90 -15.29
CA LYS A 55 0.66 2.23 -15.03
C LYS A 55 1.38 1.23 -14.11
N GLU A 56 0.77 0.85 -12.99
CA GLU A 56 1.42 0.06 -11.94
C GLU A 56 0.90 -1.39 -11.86
N GLY A 57 -0.13 -1.73 -12.64
CA GLY A 57 -0.81 -3.01 -12.58
C GLY A 57 -1.48 -3.24 -11.23
N GLU A 58 -1.49 -4.50 -10.80
CA GLU A 58 -2.04 -4.94 -9.50
C GLU A 58 -1.37 -4.28 -8.28
N LYS A 59 -0.19 -3.67 -8.42
CA LYS A 59 0.50 -3.01 -7.30
C LYS A 59 -0.27 -1.79 -6.78
N CYS A 60 -1.04 -1.10 -7.63
CA CYS A 60 -1.83 0.06 -7.21
C CYS A 60 -2.91 -0.30 -6.17
N LEU A 61 -3.37 -1.55 -6.16
CA LEU A 61 -4.42 -2.04 -5.26
C LEU A 61 -3.94 -2.22 -3.81
N PHE A 62 -2.64 -2.24 -3.57
CA PHE A 62 -2.07 -2.51 -2.24
C PHE A 62 -1.31 -1.29 -1.71
N TYR A 63 -1.23 -1.16 -0.39
CA TYR A 63 -0.41 -0.11 0.21
C TYR A 63 1.06 -0.32 -0.16
N LYS A 64 1.68 0.73 -0.70
CA LYS A 64 3.14 0.80 -0.78
C LYS A 64 3.67 0.78 0.66
N GLN A 65 4.70 -0.03 0.91
CA GLN A 65 5.45 0.03 2.15
C GLN A 65 5.96 1.46 2.30
N ARG A 66 5.37 2.24 3.22
CA ARG A 66 5.81 3.59 3.49
C ARG A 66 6.98 3.49 4.45
N LYS A 67 8.18 3.87 3.99
CA LYS A 67 9.26 4.16 4.92
C LYS A 67 8.79 5.35 5.75
N GLY A 68 8.58 5.13 7.05
CA GLY A 68 8.24 6.21 7.96
C GLY A 68 9.32 7.30 7.91
N ARG A 69 9.00 8.49 8.42
CA ARG A 69 10.03 9.51 8.65
C ARG A 69 11.10 8.89 9.55
N GLU A 70 12.36 8.93 9.10
CA GLU A 70 13.48 8.49 9.93
C GLU A 70 13.44 9.30 11.24
N LYS A 71 13.41 8.59 12.38
CA LYS A 71 13.52 9.25 13.67
C LYS A 71 14.90 9.89 13.72
N LYS A 72 14.98 11.18 14.05
CA LYS A 72 16.24 11.78 14.46
C LYS A 72 16.66 11.05 15.74
N ILE A 73 17.68 10.21 15.64
CA ILE A 73 18.34 9.62 16.79
C ILE A 73 18.97 10.81 17.54
N ASN A 74 18.59 10.99 18.81
CA ASN A 74 19.22 12.01 19.64
C ASN A 74 20.62 11.50 20.04
N GLU A 75 21.66 12.34 19.98
CA GLU A 75 23.03 11.97 20.38
C GLU A 75 23.08 11.37 21.81
N ARG A 76 22.13 11.77 22.67
CA ARG A 76 21.95 11.22 24.03
C ARG A 76 21.50 9.77 24.08
N GLU A 77 20.83 9.24 23.06
CA GLU A 77 20.41 7.83 23.01
C GLU A 77 21.57 6.92 22.59
N ILE A 78 22.51 7.43 21.78
CA ILE A 78 23.70 6.69 21.34
C ILE A 78 24.62 6.42 22.53
N SER A 79 24.82 7.43 23.40
CA SER A 79 25.70 7.28 24.57
C SER A 79 25.20 6.24 25.57
N ILE A 80 23.88 6.11 25.76
CA ILE A 80 23.29 5.11 26.66
C ILE A 80 23.51 3.68 26.11
N GLN A 81 23.36 3.46 24.80
CA GLN A 81 23.58 2.15 24.19
C GLN A 81 25.06 1.73 24.22
N GLU A 82 25.97 2.67 23.98
CA GLU A 82 27.42 2.41 24.10
C GLU A 82 27.83 2.12 25.55
N LEU A 83 27.23 2.80 26.53
CA LEU A 83 27.47 2.55 27.95
C LEU A 83 26.94 1.18 28.38
N GLN A 84 25.76 0.78 27.92
CA GLN A 84 25.17 -0.55 28.19
C GLN A 84 25.99 -1.67 27.56
N GLY A 85 26.49 -1.48 26.33
CA GLY A 85 27.39 -2.44 25.69
C GLY A 85 28.67 -2.65 26.49
N LYS A 86 29.28 -1.56 26.98
CA LYS A 86 30.52 -1.61 27.79
C LYS A 86 30.32 -2.29 29.14
N THR A 87 29.23 -1.99 29.84
CA THR A 87 28.92 -2.60 31.16
C THR A 87 28.67 -4.11 31.08
N ILE A 88 28.13 -4.62 29.97
CA ILE A 88 27.92 -6.07 29.78
C ILE A 88 29.27 -6.80 29.62
N TRP A 89 30.22 -6.24 28.87
CA TRP A 89 31.54 -6.87 28.69
C TRP A 89 32.38 -6.84 29.98
N GLU A 90 32.29 -5.77 30.76
CA GLU A 90 32.98 -5.64 32.05
C GLU A 90 32.41 -6.58 33.13
N ALA A 91 31.12 -6.92 33.08
CA ALA A 91 30.49 -7.84 34.03
C ALA A 91 30.73 -9.33 33.73
N ILE A 92 31.28 -9.66 32.56
CA ILE A 92 31.57 -11.05 32.13
C ILE A 92 33.06 -11.40 32.34
N THR A 93 33.90 -10.43 32.70
CA THR A 93 35.34 -10.60 32.97
C THR A 93 35.58 -10.80 34.46
#